data_AF-A0A2M7IC04-F1
#
_entry.id   AF-A0A2M7IC04-F1
#
_cell.length_a   1.000
_cell.length_b   1.000
_cell.length_c   1.000
_cell.angle_alpha   90.00
_cell.angle_beta   90.00
_cell.angle_gamma   90.00
#
_symmetry.space_group_name_H-M   'P 1'
#
loop_
_entity.id
_entity.type
_entity.pdbx_description
1 polymer ?
#
loop_
_entity_poly.entity_id
_entity_poly.type
_entity_poly.pdbx_seq_one_letter_code
_entity_poly.pdbx_strand_id
1 'polypeptide(L)'
;MIQDITSLLNQIKEDKDIFQKSRLLEYIIKEKNLRIVDLAKKIGFKPSYICHLLRLKKIPDVVMDGYYSKSVSSSHIYLLSRLNDKKQMIDLYEKILEQNYTVKQTENTVRNYLYQVKSIGKYINKESVEKLTQKIKEKFPELNIQIIQTRIRGRVILEIKGDLEKSSKILKLILEKLILN
;
A
#
# COMPACT_ATOMS: atom_id res chain seq x y z
N MET A 1 -6.78 33.78 19.94
CA MET A 1 -5.51 33.19 20.42
C MET A 1 -4.97 32.30 19.31
N ILE A 2 -3.86 32.70 18.67
CA ILE A 2 -3.16 31.82 17.73
C ILE A 2 -2.43 30.80 18.60
N GLN A 3 -2.95 29.58 18.66
CA GLN A 3 -2.29 28.51 19.40
C GLN A 3 -0.95 28.22 18.73
N ASP A 4 0.15 28.29 19.50
CA ASP A 4 1.49 28.10 18.96
C ASP A 4 1.61 26.73 18.29
N ILE A 5 2.18 26.69 17.09
CA ILE A 5 2.39 25.46 16.31
C ILE A 5 3.12 24.42 17.17
N THR A 6 4.12 24.85 17.94
CA THR A 6 4.90 24.00 18.84
C THR A 6 4.00 23.30 19.87
N SER A 7 3.00 24.00 20.42
CA SER A 7 2.03 23.42 21.34
C SER A 7 1.20 22.33 20.65
N LEU A 8 0.70 22.59 19.44
CA LEU A 8 -0.07 21.61 18.66
C LEU A 8 0.77 20.37 18.29
N LEU A 9 2.05 20.56 17.95
CA LEU A 9 2.95 19.45 17.64
C LEU A 9 3.21 18.57 18.88
N ASN A 10 3.33 19.17 20.06
CA ASN A 10 3.46 18.42 21.31
C ASN A 10 2.17 17.67 21.65
N GLN A 11 1.01 18.31 21.48
CA GLN A 11 -0.29 17.65 21.65
C GLN A 11 -0.42 16.40 20.76
N ILE A 12 -0.02 16.47 19.49
CA ILE A 12 -0.05 15.31 18.58
C ILE A 12 0.82 14.14 19.08
N LYS A 13 1.95 14.43 19.73
CA LYS A 13 2.83 13.39 20.28
C LYS A 13 2.16 12.65 21.43
N GLU A 14 1.55 13.39 22.35
CA GLU A 14 1.02 12.89 23.61
C GLU A 14 -0.39 12.29 23.50
N ASP A 15 -1.19 12.77 22.55
CA ASP A 15 -2.57 12.30 22.38
C ASP A 15 -2.61 10.78 22.12
N LYS A 16 -3.64 10.09 22.59
CA LYS A 16 -3.87 8.66 22.34
C LYS A 16 -4.95 8.43 21.30
N ASP A 17 -5.83 9.42 21.07
CA ASP A 17 -6.89 9.34 20.10
C ASP A 17 -6.35 9.59 18.68
N ILE A 18 -6.43 8.56 17.85
CA ILE A 18 -5.98 8.59 16.46
C ILE A 18 -6.77 9.58 15.60
N PHE A 19 -8.04 9.82 15.92
CA PHE A 19 -8.89 10.76 15.18
C PHE A 19 -8.58 12.20 15.55
N GLN A 20 -8.30 12.49 16.82
CA GLN A 20 -7.82 13.81 17.24
C GLN A 20 -6.48 14.15 16.59
N LYS A 21 -5.52 13.20 16.59
CA LYS A 21 -4.27 13.38 15.85
C LYS A 21 -4.50 13.67 14.37
N SER A 22 -5.42 12.95 13.72
CA SER A 22 -5.76 13.19 12.30
C SER A 22 -6.27 14.62 12.08
N ARG A 23 -7.15 15.11 12.95
CA ARG A 23 -7.71 16.48 12.85
C ARG A 23 -6.63 17.54 13.03
N LEU A 24 -5.79 17.39 14.05
CA LEU A 24 -4.68 18.32 14.31
C LEU A 24 -3.66 18.33 13.17
N LEU A 25 -3.31 17.16 12.63
CA LEU A 25 -2.40 17.06 11.48
C LEU A 25 -3.00 17.73 10.24
N GLU A 26 -4.28 17.52 9.95
CA GLU A 26 -4.94 18.17 8.81
C GLU A 26 -4.96 19.70 8.98
N TYR A 27 -5.26 20.19 10.18
CA TYR A 27 -5.21 21.62 10.49
C TYR A 27 -3.82 22.20 10.26
N ILE A 28 -2.77 21.61 10.84
CA ILE A 28 -1.39 22.11 10.69
C ILE A 28 -0.93 22.11 9.22
N ILE A 29 -1.24 21.04 8.48
CA ILE A 29 -0.83 20.94 7.07
C ILE A 29 -1.52 22.02 6.24
N LYS A 30 -2.81 22.29 6.47
CA LYS A 30 -3.55 23.36 5.76
C LYS A 30 -3.06 24.75 6.13
N GLU A 31 -2.97 25.04 7.43
CA GLU A 31 -2.59 26.37 7.94
C GLU A 31 -1.15 26.76 7.61
N LYS A 32 -0.23 25.79 7.51
CA LYS A 32 1.20 26.05 7.33
C LYS A 32 1.74 25.59 5.99
N ASN A 33 0.88 25.05 5.13
CA ASN A 33 1.24 24.51 3.82
C ASN A 33 2.49 23.61 3.87
N LEU A 34 2.62 22.80 4.93
CA LEU A 34 3.80 21.99 5.17
C LEU A 34 3.72 20.67 4.40
N ARG A 35 4.85 20.28 3.79
CA ARG A 35 4.97 18.95 3.22
C ARG A 35 4.99 17.90 4.34
N ILE A 36 4.37 16.75 4.08
CA ILE A 36 4.28 15.64 5.03
C ILE A 36 5.67 15.21 5.55
N VAL A 37 6.68 15.19 4.68
CA VAL A 37 8.05 14.80 5.03
C VAL A 37 8.67 15.75 6.06
N ASP A 38 8.42 17.05 5.93
CA ASP A 38 8.99 18.06 6.82
C ASP A 38 8.27 18.04 8.18
N LEU A 39 6.95 17.87 8.17
CA LEU A 39 6.16 17.69 9.40
C LEU A 39 6.56 16.42 10.15
N ALA A 40 6.76 15.31 9.43
CA ALA A 40 7.23 14.04 9.99
C ALA A 40 8.55 14.20 10.72
N LYS A 41 9.52 14.90 10.11
CA LYS A 41 10.81 15.21 10.73
C LYS A 41 10.65 16.06 12.00
N LYS A 42 9.80 17.10 11.99
CA LYS A 42 9.56 17.96 13.16
C LYS A 42 8.93 17.22 14.34
N ILE A 43 7.99 16.31 14.07
CA ILE A 43 7.32 15.52 15.12
C ILE A 43 8.15 14.29 15.54
N GLY A 44 9.11 13.84 14.72
CA GLY A 44 9.87 12.61 14.97
C GLY A 44 9.09 11.34 14.59
N PHE A 45 8.13 11.46 13.68
CA PHE A 45 7.34 10.34 13.16
C PHE A 45 7.82 9.91 11.78
N LYS A 46 7.50 8.67 11.39
CA LYS A 46 7.70 8.23 10.02
C LYS A 46 6.67 8.92 9.10
N PRO A 47 7.03 9.37 7.90
CA PRO A 47 6.07 9.95 6.95
C PRO A 47 4.88 9.02 6.67
N SER A 48 5.13 7.70 6.60
CA SER A 48 4.08 6.69 6.43
C SER A 48 3.04 6.71 7.55
N TYR A 49 3.46 6.96 8.80
CA TYR A 49 2.55 7.04 9.94
C TYR A 49 1.65 8.29 9.86
N ILE A 50 2.20 9.44 9.45
CA ILE A 50 1.38 10.63 9.17
C ILE A 50 0.37 10.36 8.05
N CYS A 51 0.79 9.71 6.96
CA CYS A 51 -0.13 9.32 5.90
C CYS A 51 -1.24 8.36 6.38
N HIS A 52 -0.97 7.49 7.36
CA HIS A 52 -2.00 6.64 7.95
C HIS A 52 -3.03 7.46 8.72
N LEU A 53 -2.58 8.41 9.55
CA LEU A 53 -3.44 9.29 10.33
C LEU A 53 -4.29 10.18 9.41
N LEU A 54 -3.70 10.80 8.39
CA LEU A 54 -4.44 11.67 7.45
C LEU A 54 -5.54 10.94 6.67
N ARG A 55 -5.41 9.62 6.47
CA ARG A 55 -6.47 8.81 5.84
C ARG A 55 -7.67 8.58 6.75
N LEU A 56 -7.56 8.86 8.06
CA LEU A 56 -8.65 8.63 9.00
C LEU A 56 -9.80 9.64 8.84
N LYS A 57 -9.55 10.80 8.22
CA LYS A 57 -10.58 11.83 7.99
C LYS A 57 -11.77 11.38 7.14
N LYS A 58 -11.61 10.31 6.35
CA LYS A 58 -12.67 9.74 5.49
C LYS A 58 -13.42 8.58 6.15
N ILE A 59 -13.05 8.18 7.37
CA ILE A 59 -13.72 7.11 8.09
C ILE A 59 -15.16 7.53 8.40
N PRO A 60 -16.17 6.69 8.07
CA PRO A 60 -17.57 6.93 8.43
C PRO A 60 -17.79 6.92 9.95
N ASP A 61 -18.76 7.70 10.42
CA ASP A 61 -19.05 7.86 11.85
C ASP A 61 -19.36 6.52 12.52
N VAL A 62 -20.15 5.65 11.87
CA VAL A 62 -20.45 4.29 12.38
C VAL A 62 -19.19 3.48 12.68
N VAL A 63 -18.15 3.60 11.85
CA VAL A 63 -16.87 2.90 12.04
C VAL A 63 -16.04 3.56 13.15
N MET A 64 -16.15 4.89 13.29
CA MET A 64 -15.54 5.67 14.36
C MET A 64 -16.15 5.31 15.72
N ASP A 65 -17.47 5.18 15.80
CA ASP A 65 -18.20 4.74 16.99
C ASP A 65 -17.73 3.34 17.43
N GLY A 66 -17.54 2.43 16.47
CA GLY A 66 -16.96 1.11 16.70
C GLY A 66 -15.55 1.10 17.32
N TYR A 67 -14.75 2.12 17.02
CA TYR A 67 -13.45 2.29 17.65
C TYR A 67 -13.59 2.81 19.09
N TYR A 68 -14.44 3.81 19.30
CA TYR A 68 -14.65 4.39 20.63
C TYR A 68 -15.35 3.41 21.59
N SER A 69 -16.24 2.55 21.09
CA SER A 69 -16.85 1.45 21.84
C SER A 69 -15.87 0.29 22.11
N LYS A 70 -14.65 0.35 21.56
CA LYS A 70 -13.63 -0.71 21.59
C LYS A 70 -14.05 -2.01 20.88
N SER A 71 -15.07 -1.97 20.03
CA SER A 71 -15.45 -3.12 19.19
C SER A 71 -14.38 -3.44 18.14
N VAL A 72 -13.63 -2.42 17.69
CA VAL A 72 -12.47 -2.60 16.80
C VAL A 72 -11.26 -1.80 17.28
N SER A 73 -10.06 -2.33 17.04
CA SER A 73 -8.82 -1.65 17.38
C SER A 73 -8.39 -0.61 16.33
N SER A 74 -7.46 0.28 16.70
CA SER A 74 -6.86 1.25 15.77
C SER A 74 -6.24 0.60 14.53
N SER A 75 -5.70 -0.62 14.65
CA SER A 75 -5.19 -1.40 13.52
C SER A 75 -6.26 -1.71 12.48
N HIS A 76 -7.49 -2.04 12.91
CA HIS A 76 -8.61 -2.23 11.99
C HIS A 76 -8.96 -0.93 11.27
N ILE A 77 -8.99 0.19 12.00
CA ILE A 77 -9.27 1.52 11.45
C ILE A 77 -8.21 1.92 10.40
N TYR A 78 -6.92 1.68 10.66
CA TYR A 78 -5.85 1.93 9.68
C TYR A 78 -5.97 1.09 8.41
N LEU A 79 -6.52 -0.13 8.51
CA LEU A 79 -6.79 -1.00 7.37
C LEU A 79 -8.01 -0.54 6.59
N LEU A 80 -9.13 -0.28 7.26
CA LEU A 80 -10.38 0.21 6.65
C LEU A 80 -10.14 1.53 5.91
N SER A 81 -9.35 2.44 6.47
CA SER A 81 -9.01 3.73 5.83
C SER A 81 -8.21 3.58 4.51
N ARG A 82 -7.83 2.37 4.10
CA ARG A 82 -7.22 2.13 2.78
C ARG A 82 -8.26 2.07 1.67
N LEU A 83 -9.50 1.69 1.98
CA LEU A 83 -10.61 1.68 1.02
C LEU A 83 -10.97 3.12 0.64
N ASN A 84 -11.43 3.37 -0.58
CA ASN A 84 -11.81 4.73 -1.01
C ASN A 84 -13.31 4.97 -0.92
N ASP A 85 -14.11 3.90 -1.06
CA ASP A 85 -15.56 3.95 -0.95
C ASP A 85 -16.00 3.75 0.51
N LYS A 86 -16.83 4.67 1.01
CA LYS A 86 -17.40 4.61 2.35
C LYS A 86 -18.31 3.38 2.53
N LYS A 87 -19.05 2.99 1.49
CA LYS A 87 -19.93 1.81 1.54
C LYS A 87 -19.11 0.55 1.77
N GLN A 88 -18.03 0.36 1.01
CA GLN A 88 -17.10 -0.76 1.22
C GLN A 88 -16.46 -0.79 2.61
N MET A 89 -16.21 0.38 3.22
CA MET A 89 -15.72 0.45 4.61
C MET A 89 -16.76 -0.05 5.60
N ILE A 90 -18.02 0.38 5.45
CA ILE A 90 -19.13 -0.01 6.31
C ILE A 90 -19.39 -1.51 6.16
N ASP A 91 -19.53 -2.00 4.92
CA ASP A 91 -19.75 -3.42 4.63
C ASP A 91 -18.65 -4.32 5.21
N LEU A 92 -17.39 -3.87 5.15
CA LEU A 92 -16.28 -4.62 5.75
C LEU A 92 -16.26 -4.49 7.27
N TYR A 93 -16.60 -3.34 7.82
CA TYR A 93 -16.73 -3.15 9.26
C TYR A 93 -17.80 -4.07 9.86
N GLU A 94 -18.97 -4.16 9.24
CA GLU A 94 -20.04 -5.10 9.63
C GLU A 94 -19.53 -6.54 9.63
N LYS A 95 -18.85 -6.97 8.55
CA LYS A 95 -18.23 -8.31 8.49
C LYS A 95 -17.19 -8.54 9.58
N ILE A 96 -16.40 -7.53 9.94
CA ILE A 96 -15.41 -7.64 11.03
C ILE A 96 -16.12 -7.94 12.35
N LEU A 97 -17.25 -7.27 12.62
CA LEU A 97 -18.03 -7.49 13.83
C LEU A 97 -18.72 -8.86 13.83
N GLU A 98 -19.42 -9.20 12.74
CA GLU A 98 -20.16 -10.46 12.61
C GLU A 98 -19.25 -11.69 12.74
N GLN A 99 -18.07 -11.63 12.13
CA GLN A 99 -17.17 -12.77 12.00
C GLN A 99 -15.94 -12.68 12.92
N ASN A 100 -15.88 -11.67 13.80
CA ASN A 100 -14.77 -11.40 14.70
C ASN A 100 -13.40 -11.43 14.00
N TYR A 101 -13.26 -10.70 12.90
CA TYR A 101 -12.02 -10.72 12.12
C TYR A 101 -10.83 -10.23 12.94
N THR A 102 -9.75 -11.00 12.89
CA THR A 102 -8.43 -10.54 13.30
C THR A 102 -7.91 -9.44 12.36
N VAL A 103 -6.93 -8.67 12.82
CA VAL A 103 -6.24 -7.65 12.01
C VAL A 103 -5.69 -8.25 10.71
N LYS A 104 -5.19 -9.50 10.75
CA LYS A 104 -4.66 -10.20 9.57
C LYS A 104 -5.75 -10.59 8.58
N GLN A 105 -6.90 -11.09 9.05
CA GLN A 105 -8.04 -11.40 8.18
C GLN A 105 -8.60 -10.12 7.54
N THR A 106 -8.69 -9.04 8.32
CA THR A 106 -9.09 -7.72 7.83
C THR A 106 -8.14 -7.22 6.75
N GLU A 107 -6.82 -7.31 6.97
CA GLU A 107 -5.82 -6.88 5.98
C GLU A 107 -5.97 -7.63 4.66
N ASN A 108 -6.16 -8.95 4.72
CA ASN A 108 -6.38 -9.77 3.54
C ASN A 108 -7.66 -9.37 2.81
N THR A 109 -8.74 -9.08 3.54
CA THR A 109 -10.02 -8.70 2.96
C THR A 109 -9.93 -7.32 2.31
N VAL A 110 -9.34 -6.32 2.97
CA VAL A 110 -9.04 -4.99 2.39
C VAL A 110 -8.21 -5.14 1.11
N ARG A 111 -7.21 -6.02 1.10
CA ARG A 111 -6.40 -6.29 -0.10
C ARG A 111 -7.27 -6.85 -1.23
N ASN A 112 -8.18 -7.77 -0.94
CA ASN A 112 -9.11 -8.30 -1.94
C ASN A 112 -10.03 -7.21 -2.51
N TYR A 113 -10.55 -6.28 -1.69
CA TYR A 113 -11.32 -5.14 -2.17
C TYR A 113 -10.51 -4.23 -3.11
N LEU A 114 -9.26 -3.94 -2.76
CA LEU A 114 -8.42 -2.99 -3.51
C LEU A 114 -7.91 -3.55 -4.83
N TYR A 115 -7.66 -4.85 -4.91
CA TYR A 115 -6.96 -5.45 -6.04
C TYR A 115 -7.74 -6.55 -6.74
N GLN A 116 -8.90 -6.96 -6.20
CA GLN A 116 -9.72 -8.08 -6.71
C GLN A 116 -8.96 -9.41 -6.88
N VAL A 117 -7.81 -9.56 -6.22
CA VAL A 117 -6.94 -10.73 -6.30
C VAL A 117 -6.85 -11.38 -4.93
N LYS A 118 -7.33 -12.63 -4.82
CA LYS A 118 -7.08 -13.48 -3.65
C LYS A 118 -5.61 -13.88 -3.63
N SER A 119 -4.90 -13.64 -2.53
CA SER A 119 -3.51 -14.10 -2.37
C SER A 119 -3.46 -15.60 -2.08
N ILE A 120 -3.61 -16.41 -3.13
CA ILE A 120 -3.55 -17.88 -3.07
C ILE A 120 -2.21 -18.31 -3.67
N GLY A 121 -1.49 -19.21 -2.99
CA GLY A 121 -0.21 -19.76 -3.44
C GLY A 121 1.03 -19.24 -2.71
N LYS A 122 2.19 -19.79 -3.06
CA LYS A 122 3.51 -19.36 -2.54
C LYS A 122 4.23 -18.54 -3.62
N TYR A 123 5.13 -17.66 -3.20
CA TYR A 123 6.05 -16.99 -4.13
C TYR A 123 6.88 -18.04 -4.88
N ILE A 124 7.25 -17.74 -6.13
CA ILE A 124 8.25 -18.52 -6.86
C ILE A 124 9.54 -18.51 -6.03
N ASN A 125 10.07 -19.70 -5.79
CA ASN A 125 11.33 -19.92 -5.09
C ASN A 125 12.50 -19.33 -5.90
N LYS A 126 13.50 -18.82 -5.18
CA LYS A 126 14.69 -18.19 -5.78
C LYS A 126 15.40 -19.13 -6.77
N GLU A 127 15.51 -20.42 -6.45
CA GLU A 127 16.10 -21.43 -7.33
C GLU A 127 15.37 -21.58 -8.68
N SER A 128 14.03 -21.54 -8.69
CA SER A 128 13.30 -21.60 -9.97
C SER A 128 13.45 -20.31 -10.77
N VAL A 129 13.53 -19.14 -10.12
CA VAL A 129 13.82 -17.88 -10.80
C VAL A 129 15.20 -17.94 -11.46
N GLU A 130 16.21 -18.46 -10.75
CA GLU A 130 17.57 -18.60 -11.27
C GLU A 130 17.64 -19.57 -12.45
N LYS A 131 17.01 -20.76 -12.33
CA LYS A 131 16.93 -21.74 -13.42
C LYS A 131 16.23 -21.18 -14.67
N LEU A 132 15.12 -20.47 -14.49
CA LEU A 132 14.40 -19.83 -15.61
C LEU A 132 15.23 -18.72 -16.25
N THR A 133 15.88 -17.90 -15.42
CA THR A 133 16.75 -16.81 -15.91
C THR A 133 17.93 -17.38 -16.71
N GLN A 134 18.52 -18.48 -16.23
CA GLN A 134 19.64 -19.14 -16.90
C GLN A 134 19.22 -19.73 -18.25
N LYS A 135 18.11 -20.48 -18.32
CA LYS A 135 17.59 -21.03 -19.58
C LYS A 135 17.29 -19.98 -20.63
N ILE A 136 16.80 -18.81 -20.22
CA ILE A 136 16.51 -17.72 -21.17
C ILE A 136 17.82 -17.03 -21.59
N LYS A 137 18.79 -16.84 -20.68
CA LYS A 137 20.13 -16.34 -21.02
C LYS A 137 20.89 -17.25 -21.97
N GLU A 138 20.75 -18.57 -21.85
CA GLU A 138 21.34 -19.54 -22.77
C GLU A 138 20.81 -19.37 -24.21
N LYS A 139 19.52 -19.09 -24.35
CA LYS A 139 18.91 -18.83 -25.67
C LYS A 139 19.16 -17.42 -26.17
N PHE A 140 19.32 -16.46 -25.26
CA PHE A 140 19.48 -15.06 -25.58
C PHE A 140 20.45 -14.36 -24.59
N PRO A 141 21.75 -14.36 -24.87
CA PRO A 141 22.77 -13.83 -23.95
C PRO A 141 22.68 -12.31 -23.77
N GLU A 142 22.04 -11.60 -24.71
CA GLU A 142 21.91 -10.14 -24.69
C GLU A 142 20.75 -9.62 -23.83
N LEU A 143 19.96 -10.52 -23.22
CA LEU A 143 18.81 -10.16 -22.38
C LEU A 143 19.12 -10.15 -20.88
N ASN A 144 18.83 -9.01 -20.27
CA ASN A 144 18.70 -8.89 -18.83
C ASN A 144 17.25 -9.14 -18.43
N ILE A 145 17.04 -10.07 -17.50
CA ILE A 145 15.71 -10.52 -17.09
C ILE A 145 15.57 -10.25 -15.61
N GLN A 146 14.52 -9.52 -15.26
CA GLN A 146 14.11 -9.33 -13.87
C GLN A 146 12.69 -9.83 -13.68
N ILE A 147 12.54 -10.85 -12.83
CA ILE A 147 11.24 -11.39 -12.44
C ILE A 147 10.89 -10.79 -11.07
N ILE A 148 9.86 -9.95 -11.05
CA ILE A 148 9.32 -9.32 -9.85
C ILE A 148 7.95 -9.92 -9.60
N GLN A 149 7.83 -10.75 -8.57
CA GLN A 149 6.54 -11.29 -8.14
C GLN A 149 6.09 -10.61 -6.85
N THR A 150 4.89 -10.04 -6.89
CA THR A 150 4.18 -9.52 -5.72
C THR A 150 2.96 -10.39 -5.44
N ARG A 151 2.26 -10.13 -4.34
CA ARG A 151 1.00 -10.84 -4.02
C ARG A 151 -0.15 -10.55 -4.99
N ILE A 152 0.00 -9.54 -5.85
CA ILE A 152 -1.07 -9.04 -6.74
C ILE A 152 -0.70 -9.08 -8.22
N ARG A 153 0.60 -9.03 -8.55
CA ARG A 153 1.11 -9.01 -9.93
C ARG A 153 2.45 -9.71 -10.01
N GLY A 154 2.64 -10.50 -11.05
CA GLY A 154 3.96 -10.89 -11.56
C GLY A 154 4.37 -9.91 -12.66
N ARG A 155 5.64 -9.53 -12.70
CA ARG A 155 6.22 -8.73 -13.76
C ARG A 155 7.51 -9.40 -14.22
N VAL A 156 7.66 -9.59 -15.51
CA VAL A 156 8.92 -9.98 -16.14
C VAL A 156 9.39 -8.77 -16.93
N ILE A 157 10.55 -8.24 -16.59
CA ILE A 157 11.19 -7.13 -17.30
C ILE A 157 12.31 -7.73 -18.13
N LEU A 158 12.24 -7.53 -19.44
CA LEU A 158 13.24 -7.93 -20.42
C LEU A 158 13.92 -6.65 -20.92
N GLU A 159 15.21 -6.51 -20.64
CA GLU A 159 16.01 -5.37 -21.07
C GLU A 159 17.11 -5.85 -22.03
N ILE A 160 17.18 -5.25 -23.22
CA ILE A 160 18.18 -5.52 -24.25
C ILE A 160 19.04 -4.27 -24.38
N LYS A 161 20.35 -4.40 -24.21
CA LYS A 161 21.31 -3.31 -24.43
C LYS A 161 21.91 -3.44 -25.83
N GLY A 162 21.62 -2.51 -26.72
CA GLY A 162 22.17 -2.50 -28.08
C GLY A 162 21.55 -1.43 -28.97
N ASP A 163 21.98 -1.39 -30.24
CA ASP A 163 21.49 -0.46 -31.25
C ASP A 163 20.00 -0.67 -31.57
N LEU A 164 19.33 0.36 -32.12
CA LEU A 164 17.89 0.34 -32.43
C LEU A 164 17.49 -0.84 -33.34
N GLU A 165 18.34 -1.19 -34.32
CA GLU A 165 18.07 -2.32 -35.21
C GLU A 165 18.13 -3.67 -34.49
N LYS A 166 19.12 -3.87 -33.61
CA LYS A 166 19.31 -5.12 -32.87
C LYS A 166 18.20 -5.30 -31.84
N SER A 167 17.91 -4.26 -31.06
CA SER A 167 16.85 -4.26 -30.07
C SER A 167 15.47 -4.49 -30.71
N SER A 168 15.17 -3.85 -31.84
CA SER A 168 13.90 -4.04 -32.54
C SER A 168 13.72 -5.45 -33.11
N LYS A 169 14.77 -6.03 -33.72
CA LYS A 169 14.74 -7.41 -34.25
C LYS A 169 14.51 -8.42 -33.13
N ILE A 170 15.23 -8.30 -32.02
CA ILE A 170 15.12 -9.23 -30.88
C ILE A 170 13.75 -9.09 -30.20
N LEU A 171 13.26 -7.86 -29.99
CA LEU A 171 11.92 -7.63 -29.43
C LEU A 171 10.84 -8.26 -30.30
N LYS A 172 10.91 -8.07 -31.63
CA LYS A 172 9.95 -8.66 -32.57
C LYS A 172 9.97 -10.19 -32.51
N LEU A 173 11.16 -10.80 -32.51
CA LEU A 173 11.34 -12.25 -32.35
C LEU A 173 10.74 -12.80 -31.04
N ILE A 174 10.92 -12.09 -29.92
CA ILE A 174 10.37 -12.50 -28.63
C ILE A 174 8.85 -12.41 -28.64
N LEU A 175 8.30 -11.33 -29.19
CA LEU A 175 6.85 -11.13 -29.30
C LEU A 175 6.21 -12.17 -30.22
N GLU A 176 6.80 -12.45 -31.37
CA GLU A 176 6.30 -13.48 -32.29
C GLU A 176 6.28 -14.87 -31.64
N LYS A 177 7.35 -15.24 -30.92
CA LYS A 177 7.38 -16.52 -30.19
C LYS A 177 6.39 -16.62 -29.02
N LEU A 178 5.98 -15.48 -28.45
CA LEU A 178 4.97 -15.43 -27.39
C LEU A 178 3.53 -15.51 -27.94
N ILE A 179 3.31 -15.14 -29.21
CA ILE A 179 1.99 -15.16 -29.86
C ILE A 179 1.70 -16.52 -30.52
N LEU A 180 2.74 -17.21 -30.99
CA LEU A 180 2.62 -18.46 -31.75
C LEU A 180 2.50 -19.75 -30.89
N ASN A 181 2.45 -19.61 -29.56
CA ASN A 181 2.18 -20.70 -28.60
C ASN A 181 0.96 -20.35 -27.75
#